data_AF-A0A3S9VLD1-F1
#
_entry.id   AF-A0A3S9VLD1-F1
#
_cell.length_a   1.000
_cell.length_b   1.000
_cell.length_c   1.000
_cell.angle_alpha   90.00
_cell.angle_beta   90.00
_cell.angle_gamma   90.00
#
_symmetry.space_group_name_H-M   'P 1'
#
loop_
_entity.id
_entity.type
_entity.pdbx_description
1 polymer ?
#
loop_
_entity_poly.entity_id
_entity_poly.type
_entity_poly.pdbx_seq_one_letter_code
_entity_poly.pdbx_strand_id
1 'polypeptide(L)'
;MTVFIHSGWRCSSTYVWHRFRALAGVRAYYEPWHEQLARVTAATIRAETPSNSGLRHPGGDTPYLREFEVVLDPSGGVRGFDPGFALDRFWIEPGASDLEQQVYVAGLVAAARERNEIPVLACCRTLGRAGWLKRRFGGFHIVLIRDPVQQWLSFYSLRRRPRPTYFELCHYVLLSEMSGCADVSRVLLGAGFEGGAPLADRIATVRARLKRAPASISFQAFLAVWLRSYLKALPHADLVVDVDRLARDQTYAREVEATIEAGCGLRPDFSDCRAPPPHGSHPPVAWRKAVRTVVDLMDLRQAIIGPEAPPILFRKLAPALAALTPGAAGRPAKLREALGGLVGGAWLARAPGRAYAAAAARMDGSRR
;
A
#
# COMPACT_ATOMS: atom_id res chain seq x y z
N MET A 1 -11.13 -14.18 -13.54
CA MET A 1 -11.01 -13.26 -12.39
C MET A 1 -9.53 -13.00 -12.10
N THR A 2 -9.16 -11.85 -11.55
CA THR A 2 -7.80 -11.54 -11.04
C THR A 2 -7.96 -10.78 -9.73
N VAL A 3 -7.12 -11.06 -8.73
CA VAL A 3 -7.12 -10.36 -7.45
C VAL A 3 -5.80 -9.62 -7.25
N PHE A 4 -5.87 -8.35 -6.87
CA PHE A 4 -4.72 -7.54 -6.52
C PHE A 4 -4.76 -7.19 -5.03
N ILE A 5 -3.66 -7.42 -4.34
CA ILE A 5 -3.49 -7.06 -2.92
C ILE A 5 -2.40 -5.99 -2.84
N HIS A 6 -2.83 -4.76 -2.57
CA HIS A 6 -2.00 -3.59 -2.44
C HIS A 6 -1.69 -3.33 -0.97
N SER A 7 -0.45 -3.03 -0.66
CA SER A 7 -0.02 -2.75 0.71
C SER A 7 1.17 -1.81 0.73
N GLY A 8 1.50 -1.26 1.90
CA GLY A 8 2.84 -0.71 2.15
C GLY A 8 3.74 -1.78 2.78
N TRP A 9 5.05 -1.54 2.81
CA TRP A 9 5.98 -2.41 3.53
C TRP A 9 5.55 -2.59 4.99
N ARG A 10 5.68 -3.81 5.52
CA ARG A 10 5.35 -4.16 6.92
C ARG A 10 3.87 -3.96 7.27
N CYS A 11 2.97 -4.08 6.30
CA CYS A 11 1.51 -4.00 6.45
C CYS A 11 0.83 -5.39 6.37
N SER A 12 1.42 -6.42 7.00
CA SER A 12 0.88 -7.79 7.04
C SER A 12 0.59 -8.45 5.68
N SER A 13 1.15 -7.93 4.58
CA SER A 13 0.91 -8.42 3.23
C SER A 13 1.31 -9.87 3.02
N THR A 14 2.42 -10.31 3.62
CA THR A 14 2.85 -11.71 3.55
C THR A 14 1.85 -12.66 4.21
N TYR A 15 1.25 -12.28 5.34
CA TYR A 15 0.22 -13.10 5.98
C TYR A 15 -1.01 -13.21 5.09
N VAL A 16 -1.55 -12.08 4.61
CA VAL A 16 -2.73 -12.08 3.75
C VAL A 16 -2.47 -12.87 2.47
N TRP A 17 -1.35 -12.62 1.79
CA TRP A 17 -0.91 -13.39 0.61
C TRP A 17 -0.88 -14.89 0.89
N HIS A 18 -0.30 -15.31 2.02
CA HIS A 18 -0.22 -16.71 2.40
C HIS A 18 -1.61 -17.35 2.54
N ARG A 19 -2.60 -16.63 3.08
CA ARG A 19 -3.98 -17.13 3.19
C ARG A 19 -4.64 -17.35 1.82
N PHE A 20 -4.33 -16.52 0.82
CA PHE A 20 -4.74 -16.77 -0.57
C PHE A 20 -3.97 -17.92 -1.20
N ARG A 21 -2.65 -18.00 -0.96
CA ARG A 21 -1.79 -19.07 -1.48
C ARG A 21 -2.24 -20.46 -1.04
N ALA A 22 -2.81 -20.58 0.15
CA ALA A 22 -3.29 -21.85 0.69
C ALA A 22 -4.58 -22.36 0.01
N LEU A 23 -5.26 -21.55 -0.82
CA LEU A 23 -6.48 -21.95 -1.50
C LEU A 23 -6.20 -22.81 -2.73
N ALA A 24 -7.04 -23.82 -2.94
CA ALA A 24 -7.01 -24.61 -4.16
C ALA A 24 -7.38 -23.74 -5.38
N GLY A 25 -6.74 -24.00 -6.53
CA GLY A 25 -7.01 -23.27 -7.77
C GLY A 25 -6.55 -21.81 -7.74
N VAL A 26 -5.64 -21.43 -6.84
CA VAL A 26 -5.06 -20.08 -6.76
C VAL A 26 -3.57 -20.12 -7.09
N ARG A 27 -3.13 -19.19 -7.95
CA ARG A 27 -1.71 -18.86 -8.12
C ARG A 27 -1.43 -17.51 -7.49
N ALA A 28 -0.84 -17.53 -6.29
CA ALA A 28 -0.55 -16.33 -5.52
C ALA A 28 0.90 -15.87 -5.73
N TYR A 29 1.11 -14.87 -6.59
CA TYR A 29 2.42 -14.27 -6.81
C TYR A 29 2.82 -13.37 -5.63
N TYR A 30 3.94 -13.70 -4.99
CA TYR A 30 4.54 -12.92 -3.91
C TYR A 30 5.42 -11.80 -4.45
N GLU A 31 5.09 -10.56 -4.09
CA GLU A 31 5.86 -9.36 -4.46
C GLU A 31 6.25 -9.29 -5.96
N PRO A 32 5.31 -9.38 -6.92
CA PRO A 32 5.58 -9.34 -8.37
C PRO A 32 6.24 -8.05 -8.90
N TRP A 33 6.57 -7.10 -8.04
CA TRP A 33 7.36 -5.91 -8.37
C TRP A 33 8.69 -5.84 -7.60
N HIS A 34 9.16 -6.95 -7.03
CA HIS A 34 10.45 -6.98 -6.35
C HIS A 34 11.60 -7.00 -7.35
N GLU A 35 12.60 -6.14 -7.18
CA GLU A 35 13.73 -6.00 -8.09
C GLU A 35 14.56 -7.30 -8.27
N GLN A 36 14.49 -8.20 -7.29
CA GLN A 36 15.14 -9.51 -7.35
C GLN A 36 14.65 -10.36 -8.53
N LEU A 37 13.40 -10.15 -8.98
CA LEU A 37 12.79 -10.90 -10.07
C LEU A 37 13.54 -10.72 -11.40
N ALA A 38 14.38 -9.70 -11.54
CA ALA A 38 15.23 -9.52 -12.71
C ALA A 38 16.36 -10.56 -12.81
N ARG A 39 16.67 -11.29 -11.73
CA ARG A 39 17.85 -12.18 -11.66
C ARG A 39 17.56 -13.55 -11.05
N VAL A 40 16.32 -13.81 -10.63
CA VAL A 40 15.96 -15.12 -10.05
C VAL A 40 16.18 -16.24 -11.06
N THR A 41 16.66 -17.38 -10.58
CA THR A 41 16.77 -18.62 -11.35
C THR A 41 15.94 -19.70 -10.66
N ALA A 42 15.70 -20.82 -11.35
CA ALA A 42 15.01 -21.96 -10.73
C ALA A 42 15.76 -22.46 -9.47
N ALA A 43 17.09 -22.36 -9.45
CA ALA A 43 17.91 -22.72 -8.29
C ALA A 43 17.70 -21.76 -7.11
N THR A 44 17.72 -20.44 -7.35
CA THR A 44 17.51 -19.45 -6.28
C THR A 44 16.08 -19.48 -5.75
N ILE A 45 15.09 -19.70 -6.63
CA ILE A 45 13.69 -19.89 -6.21
C ILE A 45 13.58 -21.05 -5.23
N ARG A 46 14.16 -22.22 -5.55
CA ARG A 46 14.09 -23.38 -4.64
C ARG A 46 14.80 -23.16 -3.31
N ALA A 47 15.80 -22.28 -3.26
CA ALA A 47 16.58 -22.03 -2.07
C ALA A 47 15.90 -21.07 -1.07
N GLU A 48 15.06 -20.13 -1.51
CA GLU A 48 14.49 -19.09 -0.64
C GLU A 48 13.14 -19.48 -0.03
N THR A 49 13.16 -19.89 1.25
CA THR A 49 11.98 -20.33 1.99
C THR A 49 11.63 -19.38 3.14
N PRO A 50 10.40 -19.41 3.66
CA PRO A 50 10.06 -18.73 4.90
C PRO A 50 10.95 -19.11 6.09
N SER A 51 11.39 -20.37 6.17
CA SER A 51 12.26 -20.87 7.22
C SER A 51 13.67 -20.25 7.21
N ASN A 52 14.18 -19.79 6.07
CA ASN A 52 15.56 -19.28 5.95
C ASN A 52 15.71 -17.79 5.59
N SER A 53 14.61 -17.05 5.41
CA SER A 53 14.65 -15.63 5.02
C SER A 53 15.07 -14.67 6.13
N GLY A 54 15.06 -15.11 7.40
CA GLY A 54 15.28 -14.26 8.57
C GLY A 54 14.13 -13.26 8.85
N LEU A 55 13.09 -13.26 8.02
CA LEU A 55 11.88 -12.46 8.18
C LEU A 55 10.80 -13.39 8.70
N ARG A 56 10.31 -13.15 9.93
CA ARG A 56 9.32 -13.99 10.66
C ARG A 56 7.98 -14.13 9.91
N HIS A 57 7.97 -14.85 8.80
CA HIS A 57 6.88 -14.96 7.85
C HIS A 57 6.32 -16.40 7.86
N PRO A 58 5.00 -16.57 7.63
CA PRO A 58 4.37 -17.91 7.54
C PRO A 58 4.74 -18.61 6.22
N GLY A 59 4.66 -19.96 6.19
CA GLY A 59 4.73 -20.74 4.94
C GLY A 59 5.67 -21.95 4.90
N GLY A 60 6.28 -22.33 6.03
CA GLY A 60 7.10 -23.54 6.14
C GLY A 60 8.27 -23.55 5.14
N ASP A 61 8.43 -24.67 4.42
CA ASP A 61 9.53 -24.88 3.48
C ASP A 61 9.15 -24.64 2.01
N THR A 62 7.91 -24.21 1.74
CA THR A 62 7.52 -23.90 0.36
C THR A 62 8.14 -22.57 -0.07
N PRO A 63 8.96 -22.52 -1.13
CA PRO A 63 9.67 -21.30 -1.47
C PRO A 63 8.76 -20.13 -1.84
N TYR A 64 9.13 -18.90 -1.50
CA TYR A 64 8.28 -17.72 -1.70
C TYR A 64 7.91 -17.46 -3.15
N LEU A 65 8.85 -17.72 -4.04
CA LEU A 65 8.77 -17.34 -5.45
C LEU A 65 8.41 -18.52 -6.35
N ARG A 66 8.01 -19.67 -5.78
CA ARG A 66 7.66 -20.88 -6.54
C ARG A 66 6.68 -20.59 -7.67
N GLU A 67 5.73 -19.69 -7.46
CA GLU A 67 4.71 -19.36 -8.43
C GLU A 67 5.28 -18.75 -9.73
N PHE A 68 6.50 -18.20 -9.70
CA PHE A 68 7.21 -17.65 -10.85
C PHE A 68 7.96 -18.68 -11.69
N GLU A 69 8.12 -19.94 -11.25
CA GLU A 69 8.88 -20.97 -11.99
C GLU A 69 8.37 -21.14 -13.43
N VAL A 70 7.06 -21.00 -13.64
CA VAL A 70 6.38 -21.18 -14.93
C VAL A 70 6.58 -20.00 -15.90
N VAL A 71 7.10 -18.88 -15.41
CA VAL A 71 7.36 -17.65 -16.17
C VAL A 71 8.83 -17.23 -16.11
N LEU A 72 9.72 -18.11 -15.65
CA LEU A 72 11.15 -17.86 -15.69
C LEU A 72 11.65 -17.80 -17.14
N ASP A 73 12.56 -16.88 -17.38
CA ASP A 73 13.36 -16.88 -18.59
C ASP A 73 14.50 -17.90 -18.45
N PRO A 74 14.81 -18.71 -19.48
CA PRO A 74 15.95 -19.64 -19.44
C PRO A 74 17.30 -18.96 -19.16
N SER A 75 17.45 -17.68 -19.53
CA SER A 75 18.65 -16.88 -19.25
C SER A 75 18.69 -16.31 -17.83
N GLY A 76 17.61 -16.47 -17.07
CA GLY A 76 17.44 -15.93 -15.72
C GLY A 76 16.49 -14.74 -15.67
N GLY A 77 15.90 -14.54 -14.50
CA GLY A 77 14.85 -13.55 -14.26
C GLY A 77 13.46 -14.04 -14.66
N VAL A 78 12.44 -13.27 -14.30
CA VAL A 78 11.06 -13.48 -14.73
C VAL A 78 10.87 -12.82 -16.10
N ARG A 79 10.29 -13.54 -17.06
CA ARG A 79 10.08 -13.06 -18.42
C ARG A 79 9.32 -11.73 -18.42
N GLY A 80 9.88 -10.76 -19.15
CA GLY A 80 9.29 -9.42 -19.30
C GLY A 80 9.39 -8.52 -18.05
N PHE A 81 10.01 -8.97 -16.96
CA PHE A 81 10.24 -8.13 -15.79
C PHE A 81 11.38 -7.14 -16.03
N ASP A 82 11.12 -5.87 -15.78
CA ASP A 82 12.13 -4.81 -15.78
C ASP A 82 12.37 -4.31 -14.33
N PRO A 83 13.64 -4.17 -13.88
CA PRO A 83 13.96 -3.69 -12.53
C PRO A 83 13.33 -2.34 -12.16
N GLY A 84 13.16 -1.44 -13.13
CA GLY A 84 12.53 -0.14 -12.96
C GLY A 84 11.03 -0.23 -12.66
N PHE A 85 10.39 -1.38 -12.85
CA PHE A 85 9.04 -1.61 -12.33
C PHE A 85 9.00 -1.49 -10.80
N ALA A 86 10.09 -1.82 -10.09
CA ALA A 86 10.09 -1.86 -8.64
C ALA A 86 9.75 -0.51 -8.00
N LEU A 87 10.57 0.53 -8.25
CA LEU A 87 10.38 1.86 -7.65
C LEU A 87 10.28 3.00 -8.68
N ASP A 88 10.94 2.90 -9.83
CA ASP A 88 11.07 4.03 -10.78
C ASP A 88 9.72 4.36 -11.42
N ARG A 89 8.99 3.29 -11.73
CA ARG A 89 7.62 3.34 -12.27
C ARG A 89 6.61 3.04 -11.17
N PHE A 90 6.84 3.52 -9.94
CA PHE A 90 5.92 3.35 -8.82
C PHE A 90 4.68 4.23 -8.93
N TRP A 91 4.85 5.48 -9.35
CA TRP A 91 3.78 6.47 -9.46
C TRP A 91 3.20 6.47 -10.88
N ILE A 92 2.17 5.68 -11.13
CA ILE A 92 1.53 5.61 -12.46
C ILE A 92 0.10 6.14 -12.37
N GLU A 93 -0.23 7.15 -13.18
CA GLU A 93 -1.60 7.66 -13.29
C GLU A 93 -2.53 6.63 -13.97
N PRO A 94 -3.82 6.53 -13.56
CA PRO A 94 -4.74 5.54 -14.13
C PRO A 94 -4.82 5.60 -15.66
N GLY A 95 -4.72 6.79 -16.23
CA GLY A 95 -4.74 7.02 -17.68
C GLY A 95 -3.40 6.77 -18.40
N ALA A 96 -2.27 6.74 -17.69
CA ALA A 96 -0.94 6.71 -18.29
C ALA A 96 -0.65 5.38 -19.01
N SER A 97 0.15 5.46 -20.08
CA SER A 97 0.66 4.29 -20.79
C SER A 97 1.92 3.77 -20.12
N ASP A 98 2.01 2.45 -19.95
CA ASP A 98 3.22 1.71 -19.57
C ASP A 98 3.10 0.31 -20.15
N LEU A 99 3.40 0.18 -21.45
CA LEU A 99 3.13 -1.04 -22.21
C LEU A 99 3.98 -2.21 -21.71
N GLU A 100 5.23 -1.95 -21.33
CA GLU A 100 6.13 -2.98 -20.80
C GLU A 100 5.58 -3.60 -19.52
N GLN A 101 5.17 -2.76 -18.57
CA GLN A 101 4.59 -3.25 -17.32
C GLN A 101 3.24 -3.91 -17.56
N GLN A 102 2.46 -3.44 -18.54
CA GLN A 102 1.21 -4.07 -18.92
C GLN A 102 1.43 -5.48 -19.48
N VAL A 103 2.40 -5.65 -20.39
CA VAL A 103 2.76 -6.96 -20.98
C VAL A 103 3.25 -7.91 -19.89
N TYR A 104 4.11 -7.44 -18.98
CA TYR A 104 4.60 -8.22 -17.86
C TYR A 104 3.46 -8.77 -16.98
N VAL A 105 2.56 -7.90 -16.52
CA VAL A 105 1.44 -8.31 -15.66
C VAL A 105 0.46 -9.20 -16.42
N ALA A 106 0.20 -8.91 -17.70
CA ALA A 106 -0.62 -9.76 -18.56
C ALA A 106 -0.02 -11.17 -18.69
N GLY A 107 1.30 -11.29 -18.80
CA GLY A 107 2.02 -12.57 -18.83
C GLY A 107 1.84 -13.39 -17.56
N LEU A 108 1.93 -12.76 -16.38
CA LEU A 108 1.66 -13.44 -15.10
C LEU A 108 0.20 -13.92 -15.01
N VAL A 109 -0.74 -13.07 -15.41
CA VAL A 109 -2.17 -13.39 -15.41
C VAL A 109 -2.48 -14.53 -16.39
N ALA A 110 -1.91 -14.51 -17.59
CA ALA A 110 -2.07 -15.56 -18.59
C ALA A 110 -1.52 -16.90 -18.10
N ALA A 111 -0.30 -16.91 -17.55
CA ALA A 111 0.34 -18.13 -17.05
C ALA A 111 -0.45 -18.82 -15.92
N ALA A 112 -1.13 -18.06 -15.05
CA ALA A 112 -2.05 -18.62 -14.07
C ALA A 112 -3.32 -19.22 -14.73
N ARG A 113 -3.92 -18.48 -15.67
CA ARG A 113 -5.17 -18.88 -16.32
C ARG A 113 -5.01 -20.10 -17.23
N GLU A 114 -3.89 -20.23 -17.92
CA GLU A 114 -3.55 -21.41 -18.73
C GLU A 114 -3.51 -22.70 -17.89
N ARG A 115 -3.33 -22.58 -16.58
CA ARG A 115 -3.33 -23.69 -15.61
C ARG A 115 -4.67 -23.81 -14.86
N ASN A 116 -5.70 -23.09 -15.31
CA ASN A 116 -7.00 -22.99 -14.65
C ASN A 116 -6.94 -22.46 -13.20
N GLU A 117 -5.97 -21.61 -12.90
CA GLU A 117 -5.80 -20.98 -11.59
C GLU A 117 -6.25 -19.51 -11.61
N ILE A 118 -6.76 -19.02 -10.48
CA ILE A 118 -7.05 -17.60 -10.26
C ILE A 118 -5.76 -16.88 -9.87
N PRO A 119 -5.29 -15.89 -10.65
CA PRO A 119 -4.12 -15.11 -10.30
C PRO A 119 -4.42 -14.15 -9.15
N VAL A 120 -3.59 -14.22 -8.10
CA VAL A 120 -3.56 -13.29 -6.97
C VAL A 120 -2.19 -12.62 -6.92
N LEU A 121 -2.12 -11.30 -7.08
CA LEU A 121 -0.87 -10.54 -7.08
C LEU A 121 -0.79 -9.68 -5.82
N ALA A 122 0.08 -10.06 -4.88
CA ALA A 122 0.23 -9.36 -3.60
C ALA A 122 1.57 -8.64 -3.52
N CYS A 123 1.55 -7.31 -3.39
CA CYS A 123 2.78 -6.54 -3.42
C CYS A 123 2.72 -5.24 -2.60
N CYS A 124 3.83 -4.93 -1.92
CA CYS A 124 3.99 -3.68 -1.19
C CYS A 124 4.43 -2.48 -2.05
N ARG A 125 4.62 -2.69 -3.37
CA ARG A 125 5.08 -1.67 -4.33
C ARG A 125 4.02 -1.19 -5.32
N THR A 126 2.75 -1.49 -5.06
CA THR A 126 1.65 -1.27 -6.02
C THR A 126 0.65 -0.20 -5.60
N LEU A 127 0.70 0.34 -4.38
CA LEU A 127 -0.23 1.40 -3.93
C LEU A 127 -0.20 2.61 -4.87
N GLY A 128 1.00 3.05 -5.29
CA GLY A 128 1.18 4.17 -6.21
C GLY A 128 0.69 3.94 -7.64
N ARG A 129 0.18 2.73 -7.97
CA ARG A 129 -0.33 2.39 -9.30
C ARG A 129 -1.60 1.53 -9.26
N ALA A 130 -2.29 1.48 -8.12
CA ALA A 130 -3.48 0.66 -7.96
C ALA A 130 -4.58 1.02 -8.97
N GLY A 131 -4.81 2.32 -9.21
CA GLY A 131 -5.77 2.79 -10.22
C GLY A 131 -5.38 2.44 -11.66
N TRP A 132 -4.08 2.46 -11.97
CA TRP A 132 -3.58 1.98 -13.27
C TRP A 132 -3.84 0.47 -13.42
N LEU A 133 -3.49 -0.34 -12.43
CA LEU A 133 -3.77 -1.79 -12.44
C LEU A 133 -5.27 -2.07 -12.60
N LYS A 134 -6.13 -1.39 -11.83
CA LYS A 134 -7.59 -1.55 -11.91
C LYS A 134 -8.12 -1.25 -13.31
N ARG A 135 -7.66 -0.15 -13.92
CA ARG A 135 -8.12 0.25 -15.26
C ARG A 135 -7.68 -0.74 -16.36
N ARG A 136 -6.50 -1.35 -16.23
CA ARG A 136 -5.94 -2.24 -17.28
C ARG A 136 -6.38 -3.68 -17.13
N PHE A 137 -6.54 -4.17 -15.90
CA PHE A 137 -6.76 -5.59 -15.62
C PHE A 137 -8.13 -5.89 -14.99
N GLY A 138 -8.88 -4.86 -14.57
CA GLY A 138 -10.10 -5.05 -13.80
C GLY A 138 -9.82 -5.90 -12.56
N GLY A 139 -10.75 -6.80 -12.23
CA GLY A 139 -10.58 -7.71 -11.10
C GLY A 139 -10.93 -7.07 -9.76
N PHE A 140 -10.55 -7.76 -8.68
CA PHE A 140 -10.86 -7.38 -7.29
C PHE A 140 -9.61 -6.86 -6.58
N HIS A 141 -9.68 -5.63 -6.06
CA HIS A 141 -8.57 -4.87 -5.52
C HIS A 141 -8.74 -4.68 -4.02
N ILE A 142 -7.83 -5.29 -3.27
CA ILE A 142 -7.78 -5.23 -1.82
C ILE A 142 -6.65 -4.27 -1.42
N VAL A 143 -6.95 -3.25 -0.63
CA VAL A 143 -5.94 -2.35 -0.04
C VAL A 143 -5.79 -2.67 1.44
N LEU A 144 -4.59 -3.07 1.85
CA LEU A 144 -4.22 -3.30 3.24
C LEU A 144 -3.69 -2.01 3.86
N ILE A 145 -4.23 -1.60 5.01
CA ILE A 145 -3.79 -0.41 5.73
C ILE A 145 -3.51 -0.71 7.20
N ARG A 146 -2.40 -0.16 7.70
CA ARG A 146 -1.92 -0.29 9.08
C ARG A 146 -1.73 1.07 9.72
N ASP A 147 -1.78 1.12 11.05
CA ASP A 147 -1.36 2.25 11.86
C ASP A 147 0.03 2.72 11.41
N PRO A 148 0.18 3.97 10.96
CA PRO A 148 1.41 4.43 10.35
C PRO A 148 2.58 4.45 11.34
N VAL A 149 2.33 4.68 12.64
CA VAL A 149 3.37 4.70 13.66
C VAL A 149 3.90 3.28 13.89
N GLN A 150 3.01 2.31 14.11
CA GLN A 150 3.38 0.89 14.29
C GLN A 150 3.99 0.28 13.04
N GLN A 151 3.53 0.68 11.85
CA GLN A 151 4.11 0.26 10.58
C GLN A 151 5.55 0.76 10.43
N TRP A 152 5.80 2.04 10.71
CA TRP A 152 7.15 2.61 10.69
C TRP A 152 8.06 1.96 11.72
N LEU A 153 7.60 1.82 12.97
CA LEU A 153 8.37 1.17 14.04
C LEU A 153 8.74 -0.29 13.68
N SER A 154 7.89 -0.98 12.92
CA SER A 154 8.13 -2.36 12.49
C SER A 154 9.37 -2.53 11.61
N PHE A 155 9.66 -1.59 10.71
CA PHE A 155 10.93 -1.62 9.99
C PHE A 155 12.03 -0.85 10.72
N TYR A 156 11.70 0.23 11.43
CA TYR A 156 12.71 1.03 12.14
C TYR A 156 13.43 0.23 13.23
N SER A 157 12.71 -0.67 13.92
CA SER A 157 13.28 -1.58 14.93
C SER A 157 14.27 -2.61 14.36
N LEU A 158 14.32 -2.80 13.04
CA LEU A 158 15.27 -3.71 12.38
C LEU A 158 16.63 -3.07 12.09
N ARG A 159 16.83 -1.78 12.43
CA ARG A 159 18.12 -1.10 12.26
C ARG A 159 19.22 -1.84 13.03
N ARG A 160 20.27 -2.27 12.32
CA ARG A 160 21.50 -2.81 12.93
C ARG A 160 22.59 -1.76 12.84
N ARG A 161 23.03 -1.23 14.01
CA ARG A 161 23.84 0.01 14.11
C ARG A 161 23.02 1.21 13.59
N PRO A 162 23.41 2.49 13.76
CA PRO A 162 22.62 3.61 13.26
C PRO A 162 22.73 3.69 11.73
N ARG A 163 22.13 2.74 11.02
CA ARG A 163 22.06 2.63 9.57
C ARG A 163 20.60 2.41 9.20
N PRO A 164 20.06 3.16 8.22
CA PRO A 164 18.71 2.96 7.73
C PRO A 164 18.53 1.55 7.19
N THR A 165 17.35 0.99 7.43
CA THR A 165 16.92 -0.26 6.83
C THR A 165 16.66 -0.09 5.34
N TYR A 166 16.64 -1.18 4.58
CA TYR A 166 16.25 -1.15 3.17
C TYR A 166 14.88 -0.46 2.96
N PHE A 167 13.92 -0.73 3.84
CA PHE A 167 12.60 -0.10 3.81
C PHE A 167 12.69 1.43 3.89
N GLU A 168 13.51 1.97 4.79
CA GLU A 168 13.70 3.42 4.91
C GLU A 168 14.33 4.02 3.66
N LEU A 169 15.31 3.33 3.08
CA LEU A 169 15.97 3.77 1.84
C LEU A 169 14.98 3.81 0.67
N CYS A 170 14.07 2.83 0.55
CA CYS A 170 13.00 2.87 -0.45
C CYS A 170 12.09 4.09 -0.29
N HIS A 171 11.72 4.46 0.94
CA HIS A 171 10.90 5.65 1.17
C HIS A 171 11.66 6.95 0.83
N TYR A 172 12.96 7.01 1.07
CA TYR A 172 13.78 8.15 0.65
C TYR A 172 13.81 8.30 -0.87
N VAL A 173 14.04 7.20 -1.59
CA VAL A 173 14.04 7.18 -3.07
C VAL A 173 12.66 7.56 -3.63
N LEU A 174 11.59 6.94 -3.11
CA LEU A 174 10.24 7.23 -3.57
C LEU A 174 9.82 8.68 -3.30
N LEU A 175 10.24 9.26 -2.17
CA LEU A 175 9.98 10.67 -1.88
C LEU A 175 10.77 11.59 -2.80
N SER A 176 12.04 11.28 -3.09
CA SER A 176 12.86 12.11 -3.99
C SER A 176 12.34 12.15 -5.42
N GLU A 177 11.60 11.13 -5.84
CA GLU A 177 11.10 10.99 -7.21
C GLU A 177 9.59 11.22 -7.33
N MET A 178 8.93 11.59 -6.22
CA MET A 178 7.50 11.85 -6.22
C MET A 178 7.21 13.13 -7.00
N SER A 179 6.54 12.98 -8.15
CA SER A 179 6.15 14.11 -9.00
C SER A 179 5.35 15.16 -8.23
N GLY A 180 5.69 16.44 -8.44
CA GLY A 180 5.09 17.57 -7.73
C GLY A 180 5.53 17.74 -6.27
N CYS A 181 6.47 16.95 -5.77
CA CYS A 181 6.94 16.99 -4.37
C CYS A 181 8.44 17.29 -4.23
N ALA A 182 9.08 17.93 -5.22
CA ALA A 182 10.51 18.23 -5.19
C ALA A 182 10.90 19.11 -3.98
N ASP A 183 10.12 20.15 -3.69
CA ASP A 183 10.37 21.03 -2.54
C ASP A 183 10.09 20.33 -1.21
N VAL A 184 9.00 19.56 -1.13
CA VAL A 184 8.67 18.71 0.03
C VAL A 184 9.82 17.75 0.32
N SER A 185 10.32 17.06 -0.71
CA SER A 185 11.45 16.14 -0.60
C SER A 185 12.70 16.85 -0.11
N ARG A 186 13.06 18.00 -0.69
CA ARG A 186 14.23 18.78 -0.28
C ARG A 186 14.14 19.22 1.19
N VAL A 187 12.96 19.64 1.63
CA VAL A 187 12.71 20.05 3.02
C VAL A 187 12.80 18.84 3.97
N LEU A 188 12.11 17.74 3.65
CA LEU A 188 12.04 16.57 4.55
C LEU A 188 13.35 15.78 4.59
N LEU A 189 14.09 15.69 3.48
CA LEU A 189 15.34 14.93 3.40
C LEU A 189 16.57 15.81 3.65
N GLY A 190 16.43 17.14 3.64
CA GLY A 190 17.52 18.10 3.81
C GLY A 190 18.49 18.17 2.61
N ALA A 191 18.13 17.58 1.47
CA ALA A 191 18.88 17.60 0.23
C ALA A 191 17.99 17.21 -0.96
N GLY A 192 18.36 17.66 -2.16
CA GLY A 192 17.84 17.08 -3.40
C GLY A 192 18.60 15.80 -3.76
N PHE A 193 17.92 14.87 -4.41
CA PHE A 193 18.53 13.66 -4.98
C PHE A 193 18.11 13.56 -6.43
N GLU A 194 19.07 13.25 -7.30
CA GLU A 194 18.80 13.06 -8.73
C GLU A 194 18.21 11.66 -8.99
N GLY A 195 17.21 11.62 -9.87
CA GLY A 195 16.66 10.38 -10.40
C GLY A 195 17.46 9.85 -11.59
N GLY A 196 16.99 8.75 -12.18
CA GLY A 196 17.51 8.24 -13.47
C GLY A 196 18.74 7.34 -13.41
N ALA A 197 19.49 7.34 -12.30
CA ALA A 197 20.53 6.34 -12.07
C ALA A 197 19.94 4.96 -11.72
N PRO A 198 20.68 3.85 -11.91
CA PRO A 198 20.25 2.53 -11.45
C PRO A 198 19.81 2.54 -9.98
N LEU A 199 18.79 1.74 -9.64
CA LEU A 199 18.20 1.75 -8.29
C LEU A 199 19.23 1.49 -7.19
N ALA A 200 20.18 0.59 -7.43
CA ALA A 200 21.24 0.28 -6.48
C ALA A 200 22.09 1.53 -6.14
N ASP A 201 22.40 2.35 -7.14
CA ASP A 201 23.20 3.56 -7.00
C ASP A 201 22.43 4.65 -6.28
N ARG A 202 21.14 4.83 -6.59
CA ARG A 202 20.26 5.75 -5.84
C ARG A 202 20.14 5.35 -4.38
N ILE A 203 19.93 4.06 -4.10
CA ILE A 203 19.92 3.53 -2.73
C ILE A 203 21.25 3.80 -2.02
N ALA A 204 22.39 3.63 -2.71
CA ALA A 204 23.71 3.92 -2.15
C ALA A 204 23.88 5.42 -1.84
N THR A 205 23.43 6.30 -2.74
CA THR A 205 23.48 7.76 -2.58
C THR A 205 22.65 8.23 -1.40
N VAL A 206 21.37 7.85 -1.31
CA VAL A 206 20.52 8.25 -0.17
C VAL A 206 21.06 7.66 1.14
N ARG A 207 21.60 6.42 1.11
CA ARG A 207 22.25 5.81 2.28
C ARG A 207 23.48 6.59 2.73
N ALA A 208 24.37 6.96 1.81
CA ALA A 208 25.59 7.69 2.13
C ALA A 208 25.27 9.03 2.80
N ARG A 209 24.25 9.73 2.31
CA ARG A 209 23.79 11.02 2.82
C ARG A 209 23.02 10.91 4.13
N LEU A 210 22.12 9.93 4.26
CA LEU A 210 21.14 9.86 5.36
C LEU A 210 21.44 8.76 6.38
N LYS A 211 22.60 8.09 6.31
CA LYS A 211 22.97 7.01 7.25
C LYS A 211 22.84 7.41 8.73
N ARG A 212 23.11 8.67 9.07
CA ARG A 212 23.04 9.21 10.45
C ARG A 212 21.88 10.18 10.66
N ALA A 213 20.93 10.24 9.73
CA ALA A 213 19.77 11.11 9.86
C ALA A 213 18.94 10.74 11.11
N PRO A 214 18.39 11.74 11.82
CA PRO A 214 17.55 11.48 12.98
C PRO A 214 16.28 10.72 12.58
N ALA A 215 15.68 10.03 13.56
CA ALA A 215 14.49 9.21 13.35
C ALA A 215 13.31 9.98 12.73
N SER A 216 13.24 11.30 12.98
CA SER A 216 12.22 12.19 12.40
C SER A 216 12.25 12.21 10.87
N ILE A 217 13.43 12.22 10.25
CA ILE A 217 13.58 12.23 8.79
C ILE A 217 13.03 10.92 8.20
N SER A 218 13.36 9.79 8.82
CA SER A 218 12.81 8.48 8.46
C SER A 218 11.28 8.46 8.56
N PHE A 219 10.73 8.89 9.69
CA PHE A 219 9.29 8.87 9.92
C PHE A 219 8.54 9.81 8.99
N GLN A 220 9.05 11.03 8.76
CA GLN A 220 8.44 12.00 7.86
C GLN A 220 8.48 11.55 6.40
N ALA A 221 9.60 11.00 5.94
CA ALA A 221 9.70 10.46 4.58
C ALA A 221 8.75 9.27 4.36
N PHE A 222 8.72 8.34 5.33
CA PHE A 222 7.74 7.26 5.34
C PHE A 222 6.31 7.81 5.26
N LEU A 223 5.96 8.78 6.11
CA LEU A 223 4.60 9.28 6.19
C LEU A 223 4.17 10.02 4.91
N ALA A 224 5.08 10.77 4.28
CA ALA A 224 4.81 11.45 3.01
C ALA A 224 4.46 10.44 1.91
N VAL A 225 5.29 9.39 1.77
CA VAL A 225 5.04 8.30 0.81
C VAL A 225 3.78 7.51 1.18
N TRP A 226 3.56 7.23 2.46
CA TRP A 226 2.37 6.53 2.97
C TRP A 226 1.10 7.28 2.59
N LEU A 227 1.02 8.58 2.91
CA LEU A 227 -0.14 9.42 2.61
C LEU A 227 -0.42 9.47 1.12
N ARG A 228 0.60 9.77 0.29
CA ARG A 228 0.44 9.83 -1.16
C ARG A 228 -0.02 8.48 -1.74
N SER A 229 0.56 7.39 -1.25
CA SER A 229 0.24 6.03 -1.70
C SER A 229 -1.21 5.67 -1.42
N TYR A 230 -1.72 5.89 -0.20
CA TYR A 230 -3.10 5.55 0.12
C TYR A 230 -4.11 6.50 -0.51
N LEU A 231 -3.83 7.80 -0.59
CA LEU A 231 -4.71 8.73 -1.31
C LEU A 231 -4.88 8.35 -2.79
N LYS A 232 -3.84 7.77 -3.40
CA LYS A 232 -3.90 7.27 -4.77
C LYS A 232 -4.56 5.89 -4.89
N ALA A 233 -4.44 5.02 -3.89
CA ALA A 233 -4.95 3.65 -3.96
C ALA A 233 -6.42 3.52 -3.52
N LEU A 234 -6.83 4.21 -2.47
CA LEU A 234 -8.14 4.04 -1.83
C LEU A 234 -9.34 4.29 -2.77
N PRO A 235 -9.32 5.29 -3.70
CA PRO A 235 -10.42 5.48 -4.64
C PRO A 235 -10.64 4.31 -5.62
N HIS A 236 -9.69 3.37 -5.70
CA HIS A 236 -9.72 2.24 -6.62
C HIS A 236 -9.81 0.89 -5.91
N ALA A 237 -9.96 0.87 -4.59
CA ALA A 237 -10.11 -0.33 -3.80
C ALA A 237 -11.56 -0.83 -3.87
N ASP A 238 -11.76 -2.13 -4.09
CA ASP A 238 -13.05 -2.78 -3.87
C ASP A 238 -13.22 -3.15 -2.38
N LEU A 239 -12.10 -3.39 -1.69
CA LEU A 239 -12.08 -3.67 -0.26
C LEU A 239 -10.86 -3.02 0.40
N VAL A 240 -11.08 -2.34 1.53
CA VAL A 240 -10.01 -1.83 2.39
C VAL A 240 -9.97 -2.62 3.68
N VAL A 241 -8.83 -3.26 3.96
CA VAL A 241 -8.63 -4.09 5.15
C VAL A 241 -7.75 -3.34 6.14
N ASP A 242 -8.32 -2.99 7.29
CA ASP A 242 -7.57 -2.51 8.45
C ASP A 242 -6.89 -3.70 9.12
N VAL A 243 -5.59 -3.88 8.88
CA VAL A 243 -4.86 -5.05 9.38
C VAL A 243 -4.65 -5.02 10.90
N ASP A 244 -4.76 -3.85 11.54
CA ASP A 244 -4.70 -3.77 13.01
C ASP A 244 -5.99 -4.31 13.63
N ARG A 245 -7.13 -4.08 12.96
CA ARG A 245 -8.44 -4.59 13.39
C ARG A 245 -8.62 -6.06 13.03
N LEU A 246 -8.12 -6.49 11.84
CA LEU A 246 -8.20 -7.87 11.36
C LEU A 246 -7.69 -8.89 12.39
N ALA A 247 -6.61 -8.54 13.08
CA ALA A 247 -5.99 -9.39 14.08
C ALA A 247 -6.64 -9.38 15.48
N ARG A 248 -7.55 -8.45 15.75
CA ARG A 248 -8.11 -8.18 17.10
C ARG A 248 -9.61 -8.34 17.20
N ASP A 249 -10.30 -8.31 16.06
CA ASP A 249 -11.76 -8.34 15.97
C ASP A 249 -12.17 -9.48 15.03
N GLN A 250 -12.57 -10.61 15.62
CA GLN A 250 -12.92 -11.81 14.87
C GLN A 250 -14.21 -11.63 14.05
N THR A 251 -15.11 -10.74 14.50
CA THR A 251 -16.31 -10.39 13.74
C THR A 251 -15.89 -9.64 12.47
N TYR A 252 -15.00 -8.65 12.60
CA TYR A 252 -14.44 -7.95 11.45
C TYR A 252 -13.66 -8.88 10.52
N ALA A 253 -12.91 -9.85 11.04
CA ALA A 253 -12.25 -10.85 10.20
C ALA A 253 -13.25 -11.63 9.35
N ARG A 254 -14.36 -12.11 9.93
CA ARG A 254 -15.42 -12.82 9.19
C ARG A 254 -16.12 -11.92 8.16
N GLU A 255 -16.33 -10.64 8.47
CA GLU A 255 -16.87 -9.66 7.52
C GLU A 255 -15.94 -9.49 6.31
N VAL A 256 -14.63 -9.43 6.55
CA VAL A 256 -13.60 -9.34 5.50
C VAL A 256 -13.61 -10.61 4.64
N GLU A 257 -13.65 -11.80 5.25
CA GLU A 257 -13.76 -13.09 4.53
C GLU A 257 -15.00 -13.13 3.63
N ALA A 258 -16.16 -12.78 4.18
CA ALA A 258 -17.43 -12.75 3.44
C ALA A 258 -17.40 -11.74 2.28
N THR A 259 -16.76 -10.58 2.48
CA THR A 259 -16.63 -9.57 1.43
C THR A 259 -15.71 -10.03 0.30
N ILE A 260 -14.62 -10.74 0.62
CA ILE A 260 -13.73 -11.34 -0.40
C ILE A 260 -14.48 -12.44 -1.16
N GLU A 261 -15.20 -13.31 -0.47
CA GLU A 261 -15.99 -14.38 -1.10
C GLU A 261 -17.05 -13.79 -2.03
N ALA A 262 -17.80 -12.78 -1.60
CA ALA A 262 -18.79 -12.10 -2.43
C ALA A 262 -18.16 -11.35 -3.62
N GLY A 263 -16.96 -10.78 -3.44
CA GLY A 263 -16.30 -9.95 -4.44
C GLY A 263 -15.53 -10.73 -5.51
N CYS A 264 -14.91 -11.86 -5.15
CA CYS A 264 -14.07 -12.63 -6.07
C CYS A 264 -14.22 -14.15 -6.01
N GLY A 265 -15.13 -14.67 -5.18
CA GLY A 265 -15.38 -16.11 -5.04
C GLY A 265 -14.29 -16.88 -4.28
N LEU A 266 -13.29 -16.18 -3.73
CA LEU A 266 -12.24 -16.79 -2.91
C LEU A 266 -12.57 -16.64 -1.44
N ARG A 267 -12.26 -17.66 -0.64
CA ARG A 267 -12.55 -17.66 0.80
C ARG A 267 -11.27 -17.93 1.61
N PRO A 268 -10.34 -16.97 1.69
CA PRO A 268 -9.22 -17.08 2.63
C PRO A 268 -9.78 -17.13 4.05
N ASP A 269 -9.20 -17.96 4.91
CA ASP A 269 -9.55 -18.02 6.34
C ASP A 269 -8.60 -17.12 7.13
N PHE A 270 -9.09 -16.23 7.99
CA PHE A 270 -8.31 -15.32 8.83
C PHE A 270 -8.50 -15.59 10.34
N SER A 271 -9.11 -16.72 10.73
CA SER A 271 -9.32 -17.08 12.14
C SER A 271 -8.02 -17.22 12.96
N ASP A 272 -6.91 -17.50 12.28
CA ASP A 272 -5.57 -17.58 12.87
C ASP A 272 -4.83 -16.24 12.87
N CYS A 273 -5.45 -15.14 12.43
CA CYS A 273 -4.78 -13.85 12.38
C CYS A 273 -4.40 -13.39 13.79
N ARG A 274 -3.13 -13.02 13.97
CA ARG A 274 -2.60 -12.51 15.25
C ARG A 274 -1.78 -11.26 15.01
N ALA A 275 -1.99 -10.26 15.87
CA ALA A 275 -1.20 -9.04 15.84
C ALA A 275 0.13 -9.31 16.54
N PRO A 276 1.27 -8.93 15.96
CA PRO A 276 2.50 -8.89 16.73
C PRO A 276 2.33 -7.90 17.90
N PRO A 277 3.05 -8.10 19.02
CA PRO A 277 3.09 -7.12 20.09
C PRO A 277 3.43 -5.73 19.52
N PRO A 278 2.77 -4.66 20.01
CA PRO A 278 3.07 -3.31 19.54
C PRO A 278 4.53 -2.95 19.86
N HIS A 279 5.15 -2.17 18.98
CA HIS A 279 6.53 -1.72 19.12
C HIS A 279 6.64 -0.61 20.17
N GLY A 280 6.49 -0.92 21.45
CA GLY A 280 6.59 0.04 22.55
C GLY A 280 5.56 1.18 22.50
N SER A 281 5.40 1.90 23.61
CA SER A 281 4.45 3.01 23.74
C SER A 281 5.03 4.39 23.38
N HIS A 282 6.36 4.49 23.28
CA HIS A 282 7.07 5.77 23.08
C HIS A 282 7.97 5.69 21.84
N PRO A 283 7.44 6.00 20.64
CA PRO A 283 8.28 6.10 19.44
C PRO A 283 9.38 7.16 19.65
N PRO A 284 10.59 6.98 19.08
CA PRO A 284 11.73 7.90 19.25
C PRO A 284 11.57 9.20 18.42
N VAL A 285 10.33 9.60 18.16
CA VAL A 285 9.95 10.78 17.39
C VAL A 285 8.71 11.42 18.02
N ALA A 286 8.64 12.75 17.97
CA ALA A 286 7.42 13.49 18.28
C ALA A 286 6.38 13.30 17.16
N TRP A 287 5.88 12.08 17.01
CA TRP A 287 5.16 11.61 15.82
C TRP A 287 3.93 12.47 15.49
N ARG A 288 3.19 12.95 16.50
CA ARG A 288 2.04 13.84 16.29
C ARG A 288 2.44 15.17 15.61
N LYS A 289 3.56 15.76 16.04
CA LYS A 289 4.12 16.97 15.42
C LYS A 289 4.56 16.66 13.99
N ALA A 290 5.28 15.56 13.79
CA ALA A 290 5.73 15.14 12.47
C ALA A 290 4.56 14.88 11.51
N VAL A 291 3.46 14.27 11.98
CA VAL A 291 2.24 14.07 11.18
C VAL A 291 1.69 15.41 10.69
N ARG A 292 1.49 16.37 11.60
CA ARG A 292 0.99 17.70 11.23
C ARG A 292 1.92 18.40 10.24
N THR A 293 3.23 18.36 10.48
CA THR A 293 4.22 18.95 9.58
C THR A 293 4.13 18.35 8.17
N VAL A 294 4.03 17.03 8.03
CA VAL A 294 3.94 16.40 6.70
C VAL A 294 2.62 16.72 6.02
N VAL A 295 1.50 16.67 6.76
CA VAL A 295 0.17 17.02 6.22
C VAL A 295 0.13 18.46 5.72
N ASP A 296 0.72 19.39 6.47
CA ASP A 296 0.79 20.80 6.09
C ASP A 296 1.72 21.02 4.89
N LEU A 297 2.91 20.41 4.92
CA LEU A 297 3.91 20.57 3.86
C LEU A 297 3.44 20.00 2.52
N MET A 298 2.60 18.96 2.54
CA MET A 298 2.04 18.34 1.35
C MET A 298 0.65 18.87 0.96
N ASP A 299 0.13 19.86 1.68
CA ASP A 299 -1.22 20.42 1.51
C ASP A 299 -2.34 19.35 1.50
N LEU A 300 -2.27 18.40 2.45
CA LEU A 300 -3.16 17.24 2.48
C LEU A 300 -4.34 17.37 3.45
N ARG A 301 -4.58 18.56 4.02
CA ARG A 301 -5.66 18.75 5.00
C ARG A 301 -7.01 18.34 4.44
N GLN A 302 -7.41 18.88 3.29
CA GLN A 302 -8.71 18.55 2.69
C GLN A 302 -8.81 17.07 2.29
N ALA A 303 -7.71 16.46 1.85
CA ALA A 303 -7.68 15.05 1.49
C ALA A 303 -7.82 14.10 2.69
N ILE A 304 -7.59 14.58 3.93
CA ILE A 304 -7.61 13.78 5.16
C ILE A 304 -8.83 14.06 6.04
N ILE A 305 -9.28 15.31 6.12
CA ILE A 305 -10.40 15.73 6.98
C ILE A 305 -11.58 16.33 6.19
N GLY A 306 -11.46 16.49 4.88
CA GLY A 306 -12.55 17.01 4.04
C GLY A 306 -13.71 16.03 3.88
N PRO A 307 -14.83 16.48 3.29
CA PRO A 307 -16.04 15.67 3.14
C PRO A 307 -15.81 14.40 2.30
N GLU A 308 -14.92 14.47 1.32
CA GLU A 308 -14.56 13.34 0.43
C GLU A 308 -13.38 12.51 0.97
N ALA A 309 -12.88 12.81 2.17
CA ALA A 309 -11.71 12.12 2.72
C ALA A 309 -12.06 10.66 3.06
N PRO A 310 -11.22 9.69 2.68
CA PRO A 310 -11.42 8.29 3.06
C PRO A 310 -11.47 8.15 4.59
N PRO A 311 -12.59 7.69 5.19
CA PRO A 311 -12.75 7.69 6.65
C PRO A 311 -11.67 6.90 7.39
N ILE A 312 -11.12 5.87 6.74
CA ILE A 312 -10.03 5.07 7.30
C ILE A 312 -8.73 5.88 7.50
N LEU A 313 -8.40 6.81 6.60
CA LEU A 313 -7.22 7.66 6.75
C LEU A 313 -7.37 8.59 7.94
N PHE A 314 -8.54 9.22 8.06
CA PHE A 314 -8.86 10.04 9.22
C PHE A 314 -8.71 9.25 10.51
N ARG A 315 -9.34 8.06 10.62
CA ARG A 315 -9.24 7.21 11.82
C ARG A 315 -7.79 6.87 12.19
N LYS A 316 -6.95 6.55 11.20
CA LYS A 316 -5.52 6.23 11.44
C LYS A 316 -4.70 7.45 11.89
N LEU A 317 -5.10 8.66 11.52
CA LEU A 317 -4.38 9.90 11.86
C LEU A 317 -5.04 10.70 12.99
N ALA A 318 -6.26 10.35 13.39
CA ALA A 318 -7.04 11.05 14.39
C ALA A 318 -6.25 11.30 15.69
N PRO A 319 -5.46 10.36 16.25
CA PRO A 319 -4.75 10.65 17.49
C PRO A 319 -3.59 11.67 17.33
N ALA A 320 -3.14 11.97 16.10
CA ALA A 320 -2.23 13.10 15.82
C ALA A 320 -2.96 14.42 15.55
N LEU A 321 -4.16 14.35 14.96
CA LEU A 321 -4.96 15.50 14.56
C LEU A 321 -5.88 16.01 15.68
N ALA A 322 -6.23 15.18 16.65
CA ALA A 322 -7.08 15.53 17.81
C ALA A 322 -6.49 16.64 18.70
N ALA A 323 -5.21 16.96 18.56
CA ALA A 323 -4.59 18.13 19.20
C ALA A 323 -4.93 19.47 18.51
N LEU A 324 -5.72 19.45 17.43
CA LEU A 324 -6.41 20.62 16.93
C LEU A 324 -7.61 20.85 17.84
N THR A 325 -7.46 21.74 18.82
CA THR A 325 -8.61 22.50 19.33
C THR A 325 -9.39 22.97 18.11
N PRO A 326 -10.73 22.81 18.06
CA PRO A 326 -11.52 23.53 17.08
C PRO A 326 -11.10 25.00 17.17
N GLY A 327 -10.47 25.53 16.13
CA GLY A 327 -10.28 26.96 16.01
C GLY A 327 -11.63 27.61 16.26
N ALA A 328 -11.65 28.69 17.03
CA ALA A 328 -12.86 29.38 17.48
C ALA A 328 -13.81 29.69 16.31
N ALA A 329 -14.65 28.73 15.99
CA ALA A 329 -15.75 28.82 15.04
C ALA A 329 -17.00 28.52 15.85
N GLY A 330 -17.65 29.60 16.29
CA GLY A 330 -19.04 29.67 16.71
C GLY A 330 -19.55 28.59 17.67
N ARG A 331 -19.60 28.89 18.96
CA ARG A 331 -20.75 28.45 19.77
C ARG A 331 -22.01 29.11 19.16
N PRO A 332 -23.16 28.42 18.95
CA PRO A 332 -23.61 27.17 19.56
C PRO A 332 -24.19 26.14 18.56
N ALA A 333 -23.56 24.97 18.44
CA ALA A 333 -24.21 23.77 17.85
C ALA A 333 -24.31 22.60 18.86
N LYS A 334 -24.16 22.87 20.16
CA LYS A 334 -24.17 21.85 21.23
C LYS A 334 -25.55 21.58 21.86
N LEU A 335 -26.65 21.86 21.16
CA LEU A 335 -28.00 21.58 21.70
C LEU A 335 -28.91 20.72 20.79
N ARG A 336 -28.39 20.11 19.72
CA ARG A 336 -29.21 19.25 18.83
C ARG A 336 -28.91 17.75 18.87
N GLU A 337 -27.74 17.34 19.37
CA GLU A 337 -27.39 15.91 19.48
C GLU A 337 -27.90 15.22 20.76
N ALA A 338 -28.35 15.97 21.77
CA ALA A 338 -28.86 15.40 23.02
C ALA A 338 -30.37 15.06 22.97
N LEU A 339 -31.09 15.42 21.90
CA LEU A 339 -32.55 15.24 21.78
C LEU A 339 -32.99 14.36 20.60
N GLY A 340 -32.07 13.93 19.73
CA GLY A 340 -32.38 13.04 18.59
C GLY A 340 -32.27 11.54 18.88
N GLY A 341 -31.83 11.15 20.07
CA GLY A 341 -31.57 9.75 20.46
C GLY A 341 -32.80 8.93 20.87
N LEU A 342 -34.00 9.49 20.77
CA LEU A 342 -35.26 8.84 21.12
C LEU A 342 -36.28 9.13 20.01
N VAL A 343 -36.40 8.21 19.05
CA VAL A 343 -37.62 7.78 18.33
C VAL A 343 -37.25 7.13 16.98
N GLY A 344 -37.62 5.84 16.83
CA GLY A 344 -37.91 5.17 15.55
C GLY A 344 -36.71 4.56 14.79
N GLY A 345 -36.55 3.26 14.59
CA GLY A 345 -37.53 2.17 14.59
C GLY A 345 -38.10 1.88 13.19
N ALA A 346 -37.30 1.19 12.38
CA ALA A 346 -37.67 0.24 11.30
C ALA A 346 -38.25 0.70 9.93
N TRP A 347 -37.75 0.00 8.90
CA TRP A 347 -38.25 -0.24 7.51
C TRP A 347 -38.10 0.84 6.42
N LEU A 348 -37.30 0.54 5.38
CA LEU A 348 -37.79 0.11 4.05
C LEU A 348 -36.65 -0.32 3.10
N ALA A 349 -36.99 -1.26 2.20
CA ALA A 349 -36.10 -2.00 1.32
C ALA A 349 -36.21 -1.57 -0.16
N ARG A 350 -35.16 -1.94 -0.93
CA ARG A 350 -35.07 -2.19 -2.40
C ARG A 350 -35.07 -1.03 -3.44
N ALA A 351 -33.85 -0.84 -4.01
CA ALA A 351 -33.46 -0.79 -5.44
C ALA A 351 -33.81 0.43 -6.34
N PRO A 352 -33.23 0.57 -7.57
CA PRO A 352 -31.80 0.62 -7.96
C PRO A 352 -31.45 1.77 -8.97
N GLY A 353 -30.15 2.03 -9.21
CA GLY A 353 -29.64 2.42 -10.55
C GLY A 353 -29.16 3.87 -10.80
N ARG A 354 -27.91 3.96 -11.30
CA ARG A 354 -27.31 5.00 -12.18
C ARG A 354 -27.23 6.46 -11.70
N ALA A 355 -26.00 6.94 -11.49
CA ALA A 355 -25.51 8.23 -12.01
C ALA A 355 -24.04 8.44 -11.64
N TYR A 356 -23.10 8.24 -12.59
CA TYR A 356 -21.79 8.93 -12.58
C TYR A 356 -21.26 8.96 -14.03
N ALA A 357 -21.69 9.97 -14.76
CA ALA A 357 -21.11 10.40 -16.04
C ALA A 357 -21.45 11.88 -16.26
N ALA A 358 -20.71 12.78 -15.60
CA ALA A 358 -20.72 14.22 -15.90
C ALA A 358 -19.58 14.95 -15.17
N ALA A 359 -18.34 14.76 -15.61
CA ALA A 359 -17.23 15.67 -15.28
C ALA A 359 -16.08 15.58 -16.30
N ALA A 360 -16.41 15.39 -17.59
CA ALA A 360 -15.45 15.37 -18.68
C ALA A 360 -16.05 16.07 -19.91
N ALA A 361 -16.32 17.37 -19.77
CA ALA A 361 -16.60 18.26 -20.90
C ALA A 361 -16.60 19.70 -20.37
N ARG A 362 -15.44 20.36 -20.42
CA ARG A 362 -15.27 21.82 -20.45
C ARG A 362 -13.78 22.10 -20.46
N MET A 363 -13.21 22.17 -21.66
CA MET A 363 -12.15 23.11 -22.06
C MET A 363 -11.71 22.69 -23.47
N ASP A 364 -12.56 23.01 -24.45
CA ASP A 364 -12.09 23.26 -25.80
C ASP A 364 -12.99 24.33 -26.45
N GLY A 365 -12.35 25.25 -27.17
CA GLY A 365 -12.94 26.37 -27.91
C GLY A 365 -13.11 27.67 -27.10
N SER A 366 -12.58 28.83 -27.50
CA SER A 366 -12.05 29.17 -28.83
C SER A 366 -11.43 30.59 -28.88
N ARG A 367 -10.59 30.80 -29.92
CA ARG A 367 -10.26 32.06 -30.64
C ARG A 367 -9.19 32.96 -29.97
N ARG A 368 -8.15 33.44 -30.66
CA ARG A 368 -7.88 33.67 -32.09
C ARG A 368 -6.44 33.32 -32.44
#